data_AF-A0A0Q5UQQ9-F1
#
_entry.id   AF-A0A0Q5UQQ9-F1
#
_cell.length_a   1.000
_cell.length_b   1.000
_cell.length_c   1.000
_cell.angle_alpha   90.00
_cell.angle_beta   90.00
_cell.angle_gamma   90.00
#
_symmetry.space_group_name_H-M   'P 1'
#
loop_
_entity.id
_entity.type
_entity.pdbx_description
1 polymer ?
#
loop_
_entity_poly.entity_id
_entity_poly.type
_entity_poly.pdbx_seq_one_letter_code
_entity_poly.pdbx_strand_id
1 'polypeptide(L)'
;MNVFQNTKDVDFLIWETNPMKRKVNDIVEMYSGVDLKPGDIMVGQYSENSISTWKVKKVIQERDCKMPEKKHITVQAEWSSKPNSFFSKLDCSRMSAHFQNLIFNAKA
;
A
#
# COMPACT_ATOMS: atom_id res chain seq x y z
N MET A 1 7.50 7.63 -9.26
CA MET A 1 6.28 6.95 -8.78
C MET A 1 6.59 5.47 -8.77
N ASN A 2 6.78 4.91 -7.58
CA ASN A 2 7.05 3.49 -7.39
C ASN A 2 5.80 2.78 -6.89
N VAL A 3 5.72 1.48 -7.14
CA VAL A 3 4.62 0.64 -6.69
C VAL A 3 5.16 -0.47 -5.80
N PHE A 4 4.65 -0.55 -4.58
CA PHE A 4 5.13 -1.48 -3.57
C PHE A 4 4.04 -2.49 -3.19
N GLN A 5 4.40 -3.77 -3.12
CA GLN A 5 3.50 -4.82 -2.66
C GLN A 5 3.74 -5.10 -1.18
N ASN A 6 2.65 -5.07 -0.39
CA ASN A 6 2.64 -5.52 0.99
C ASN A 6 3.16 -6.96 1.04
N THR A 7 4.23 -7.23 1.79
CA THR A 7 5.00 -8.50 1.98
C THR A 7 6.42 -8.55 1.40
N LYS A 8 6.84 -7.63 0.53
CA LYS A 8 8.24 -7.60 0.02
C LYS A 8 9.02 -6.39 0.50
N ASP A 9 8.53 -5.20 0.19
CA ASP A 9 9.28 -3.94 0.41
C ASP A 9 8.70 -3.12 1.57
N VAL A 10 7.39 -3.29 1.81
CA VAL A 10 6.61 -2.59 2.84
C VAL A 10 5.77 -3.62 3.57
N ASP A 11 5.83 -3.62 4.90
CA ASP A 11 4.91 -4.37 5.75
C ASP A 11 3.93 -3.41 6.37
N PHE A 12 2.65 -3.60 6.05
CA PHE A 12 1.61 -2.87 6.77
C PHE A 12 1.50 -3.42 8.19
N LEU A 13 1.38 -2.52 9.16
CA LEU A 13 1.05 -2.90 10.53
C LEU A 13 -0.38 -3.46 10.54
N ILE A 14 -0.48 -4.78 10.70
CA ILE A 14 -1.68 -5.63 10.53
C ILE A 14 -2.83 -5.31 11.53
N TRP A 15 -2.74 -4.24 12.34
CA TRP A 15 -3.90 -3.70 13.07
C TRP A 15 -4.94 -3.04 12.14
N GLU A 16 -4.59 -2.82 10.87
CA GLU A 16 -5.41 -2.14 9.86
C GLU A 16 -6.20 -3.07 8.93
N THR A 17 -6.48 -4.33 9.27
CA THR A 17 -7.19 -5.29 8.38
C THR A 17 -8.67 -4.97 8.12
N ASN A 18 -9.22 -3.89 8.67
CA ASN A 18 -10.56 -3.38 8.35
C ASN A 18 -10.50 -2.08 7.52
N PRO A 19 -10.56 -2.17 6.17
CA PRO A 19 -10.52 -1.03 5.26
C PRO A 19 -11.54 0.07 5.55
N MET A 20 -12.73 -0.29 6.03
CA MET A 20 -13.79 0.69 6.25
C MET A 20 -13.55 1.57 7.47
N LYS A 21 -12.77 1.09 8.46
CA LYS A 21 -12.35 1.91 9.60
C LYS A 21 -11.20 2.89 9.26
N ARG A 22 -10.55 2.73 8.10
CA ARG A 22 -9.39 3.55 7.64
C ARG A 22 -9.75 4.97 7.18
N LYS A 23 -11.05 5.30 7.07
CA LYS A 23 -11.50 6.61 6.57
C LYS A 23 -11.38 7.74 7.60
N VAL A 24 -10.86 7.46 8.81
CA VAL A 24 -10.57 8.50 9.80
C VAL A 24 -9.25 9.18 9.40
N ASN A 25 -9.36 10.28 8.65
CA ASN A 25 -8.29 11.23 8.31
C ASN A 25 -7.23 10.80 7.29
N ASP A 26 -7.42 9.69 6.56
CA ASP A 26 -6.47 9.22 5.53
C ASP A 26 -5.07 8.90 6.10
N ILE A 27 -4.93 8.63 7.40
CA ILE A 27 -3.62 8.34 8.04
C ILE A 27 -3.39 6.83 8.07
N VAL A 28 -2.19 6.41 7.66
CA VAL A 28 -1.78 5.00 7.56
C VAL A 28 -0.40 4.83 8.19
N GLU A 29 -0.23 3.77 8.98
CA GLU A 29 1.04 3.41 9.58
C GLU A 29 1.61 2.11 9.01
N MET A 30 2.91 2.10 8.72
CA MET A 30 3.57 0.96 8.09
C MET A 30 5.04 0.86 8.46
N TYR A 31 5.62 -0.33 8.28
CA TYR A 31 7.07 -0.52 8.30
C TYR A 31 7.59 -0.59 6.87
N SER A 32 8.57 0.24 6.55
CA SER A 32 9.15 0.28 5.21
C SER A 32 10.67 0.16 5.29
N GLY A 33 11.25 -0.71 4.46
CA GLY A 33 12.70 -0.75 4.22
C GLY A 33 13.13 0.22 3.11
N VAL A 34 12.16 0.88 2.47
CA VAL A 34 12.38 1.84 1.40
C VAL A 34 11.91 3.24 1.82
N ASP A 35 12.55 4.26 1.25
CA ASP A 35 12.15 5.66 1.41
C ASP A 35 10.87 5.93 0.62
N LEU A 36 9.76 6.17 1.33
CA LEU A 36 8.45 6.41 0.73
C LEU A 36 8.27 7.88 0.39
N LYS A 37 7.81 8.17 -0.83
CA LYS A 37 7.63 9.55 -1.31
C LYS A 37 6.18 9.85 -1.66
N PRO A 38 5.74 11.12 -1.58
CA PRO A 38 4.47 11.54 -2.16
C PRO A 38 4.32 11.05 -3.61
N GLY A 39 3.20 10.42 -3.89
CA GLY A 39 2.89 9.80 -5.19
C GLY A 39 3.23 8.32 -5.28
N ASP A 40 4.00 7.75 -4.34
CA ASP A 40 4.21 6.31 -4.31
C ASP A 40 2.92 5.57 -3.94
N ILE A 41 2.77 4.37 -4.50
CA ILE A 41 1.54 3.60 -4.39
C ILE A 41 1.88 2.28 -3.72
N MET A 42 1.16 2.00 -2.65
CA MET A 42 1.30 0.77 -1.89
C MET A 42 0.05 -0.05 -2.09
N VAL A 43 0.23 -1.36 -2.12
CA VAL A 43 -0.82 -2.28 -2.54
C VAL A 43 -0.80 -3.49 -1.65
N GLY A 44 -1.95 -3.82 -1.09
CA GLY A 44 -2.10 -4.85 -0.08
C GLY A 44 -3.20 -5.80 -0.50
N GLN A 45 -2.88 -7.09 -0.52
CA GLN A 45 -3.87 -8.16 -0.67
C GLN A 45 -4.31 -8.60 0.73
N TYR A 46 -5.62 -8.51 1.01
CA TYR A 46 -6.18 -8.90 2.30
C TYR A 46 -7.03 -10.17 2.24
N SER A 47 -7.41 -10.59 1.03
CA SER A 47 -8.05 -11.86 0.77
C SER A 47 -7.62 -12.36 -0.62
N GLU A 48 -7.98 -13.60 -0.95
CA GLU A 48 -7.69 -14.18 -2.27
C GLU A 48 -8.18 -13.30 -3.43
N ASN A 49 -9.28 -12.56 -3.23
CA ASN A 49 -9.98 -11.79 -4.25
C ASN A 49 -10.01 -10.28 -3.98
N SER A 50 -9.43 -9.80 -2.88
CA SER A 50 -9.53 -8.39 -2.49
C SER A 50 -8.16 -7.76 -2.30
N ILE A 51 -7.95 -6.70 -3.08
CA ILE A 51 -6.83 -5.79 -2.93
C ILE A 51 -7.30 -4.46 -2.37
N SER A 52 -6.37 -3.74 -1.76
CA SER A 52 -6.53 -2.36 -1.33
C SER A 52 -5.27 -1.61 -1.66
N THR A 53 -5.44 -0.30 -1.80
CA THR A 53 -4.45 0.52 -2.47
C THR A 53 -4.36 1.83 -1.71
N TRP A 54 -3.14 2.32 -1.50
CA TRP A 54 -2.88 3.57 -0.81
C TRP A 54 -1.86 4.36 -1.61
N LYS A 55 -2.26 5.54 -2.06
CA LYS A 55 -1.35 6.49 -2.70
C LYS A 55 -0.87 7.48 -1.66
N VAL A 56 0.43 7.51 -1.39
CA VAL A 56 1.04 8.46 -0.44
C VAL A 56 0.75 9.88 -0.92
N LYS A 57 0.05 10.67 -0.09
CA LYS A 57 -0.11 12.13 -0.29
C LYS A 57 1.04 12.87 0.38
N LYS A 58 1.40 12.46 1.60
CA LYS A 58 2.42 13.10 2.44
C LYS A 58 2.99 12.12 3.45
N VAL A 59 4.29 12.16 3.69
CA VAL A 59 4.91 11.51 4.85
C VAL A 59 4.73 12.44 6.06
N ILE A 60 4.08 11.96 7.11
CA ILE A 60 3.82 12.72 8.34
C ILE A 60 4.97 12.55 9.31
N GLN A 61 5.43 11.31 9.48
CA GLN A 61 6.45 10.96 10.46
C GLN A 61 7.25 9.74 10.00
N GLU A 62 8.53 9.74 10.34
CA GLU A 62 9.39 8.58 10.32
C GLU A 62 10.04 8.41 11.69
N ARG A 63 10.10 7.18 12.18
CA ARG A 63 10.82 6.85 13.42
C ARG A 63 11.46 5.47 13.32
N ASP A 64 12.51 5.28 14.09
CA ASP A 64 13.17 3.98 14.17
C ASP A 64 12.23 2.94 14.79
N CYS A 65 12.39 1.69 14.37
CA CYS A 65 11.64 0.58 14.91
C CYS A 65 12.57 -0.58 15.27
N LYS A 66 12.04 -1.63 15.90
CA LYS A 66 12.84 -2.79 16.33
C LYS A 66 13.32 -3.67 15.17
N MET A 67 12.88 -3.41 13.95
CA MET A 67 13.34 -4.11 12.75
C MET A 67 14.53 -3.37 12.16
N PRO A 68 15.73 -3.96 12.11
CA PRO A 68 16.97 -3.25 11.77
C PRO A 68 17.01 -2.69 10.35
N GLU A 69 16.22 -3.24 9.43
CA GLU A 69 16.18 -2.83 8.02
C GLU A 69 14.95 -1.98 7.67
N LYS A 70 14.14 -1.59 8.66
CA LYS A 70 12.88 -0.89 8.42
C LYS A 70 12.69 0.28 9.36
N LYS A 71 11.98 1.30 8.87
CA LYS A 71 11.47 2.41 9.67
C LYS A 71 9.99 2.25 9.89
N HIS A 72 9.48 2.76 11.03
CA HIS A 72 8.06 2.99 11.20
C HIS A 72 7.71 4.33 10.57
N ILE A 73 6.86 4.29 9.55
CA ILE A 73 6.43 5.45 8.78
C ILE A 73 4.94 5.66 8.98
N THR A 74 4.56 6.89 9.24
CA THR A 74 3.17 7.36 9.25
C THR A 74 2.97 8.26 8.03
N VAL A 75 2.00 7.94 7.19
CA VAL A 75 1.70 8.69 5.96
C VAL A 75 0.24 9.12 5.95
N GLN A 76 -0.02 10.24 5.29
CA GLN A 76 -1.36 10.52 4.78
C GLN A 76 -1.47 9.90 3.38
N ALA A 77 -2.50 9.11 3.12
CA ALA A 77 -2.67 8.39 1.86
C ALA A 77 -4.11 8.37 1.34
N GLU A 78 -4.26 8.44 0.03
CA GLU A 78 -5.54 8.20 -0.64
C GLU A 78 -5.81 6.71 -0.73
N TRP A 79 -6.94 6.25 -0.18
CA TRP A 79 -7.30 4.83 -0.18
C TRP A 79 -8.33 4.48 -1.25
N SER A 80 -8.19 3.29 -1.84
CA SER A 80 -9.24 2.65 -2.66
C SER A 80 -9.23 1.13 -2.45
N SER A 81 -10.42 0.54 -2.42
CA SER A 81 -10.63 -0.91 -2.55
C SER A 81 -10.80 -1.35 -4.01
N LYS A 82 -10.91 -0.40 -4.95
CA LYS A 82 -11.06 -0.67 -6.36
C LYS A 82 -9.68 -0.61 -7.04
N PRO A 83 -9.27 -1.68 -7.74
CA PRO A 83 -8.02 -1.68 -8.49
C PRO A 83 -7.94 -0.57 -9.54
N ASN A 84 -9.07 -0.10 -10.07
CA ASN A 84 -9.02 0.68 -11.31
C ASN A 84 -8.68 2.18 -11.14
N SER A 85 -8.73 2.74 -9.92
CA SER A 85 -8.54 4.19 -9.74
C SER A 85 -7.07 4.63 -9.78
N PHE A 86 -6.12 3.77 -9.41
CA PHE A 86 -4.69 4.11 -9.34
C PHE A 86 -3.80 3.29 -10.29
N PHE A 87 -4.29 2.19 -10.86
CA PHE A 87 -3.44 1.16 -11.48
C PHE A 87 -3.47 1.08 -12.99
N SER A 88 -4.41 1.76 -13.65
CA SER A 88 -4.55 1.69 -15.12
C SER A 88 -3.31 2.16 -15.90
N LYS A 89 -2.30 2.70 -15.21
CA LYS A 89 -1.02 3.15 -15.78
C LYS A 89 0.22 2.68 -14.99
N LEU A 90 0.07 1.72 -14.07
CA LEU A 90 1.17 1.27 -13.21
C LEU A 90 1.94 0.11 -13.83
N ASP A 91 3.27 0.17 -13.74
CA ASP A 91 4.14 -0.97 -14.02
C ASP A 91 4.11 -1.93 -12.82
N CYS A 92 3.32 -3.00 -12.96
CA CYS A 92 3.18 -4.07 -11.97
C CYS A 92 4.05 -5.29 -12.28
N SER A 93 5.03 -5.18 -13.19
CA SER A 93 5.85 -6.32 -13.64
C SER A 93 6.62 -7.03 -12.51
N ARG A 94 6.91 -6.32 -11.42
CA ARG A 94 7.62 -6.84 -10.23
C ARG A 94 6.72 -7.57 -9.23
N MET A 95 5.40 -7.57 -9.45
CA MET A 95 4.40 -8.18 -8.57
C MET A 95 4.08 -9.61 -9.01
N SER A 96 3.48 -10.41 -8.12
CA SER A 96 3.10 -11.79 -8.46
C SER A 96 2.05 -11.83 -9.58
N ALA A 97 2.05 -12.90 -10.39
CA ALA A 97 1.08 -13.06 -11.47
C ALA A 97 -0.39 -13.05 -10.99
N HIS A 98 -0.64 -13.67 -9.83
CA HIS A 98 -1.95 -13.61 -9.16
C HIS A 98 -2.37 -12.16 -8.88
N PHE A 99 -1.42 -11.34 -8.42
CA PHE A 99 -1.67 -9.95 -8.09
C PHE A 99 -1.93 -9.08 -9.32
N GLN A 100 -1.15 -9.28 -10.38
CA GLN A 100 -1.37 -8.61 -11.66
C GLN A 100 -2.78 -8.95 -12.20
N ASN A 101 -3.22 -10.20 -12.07
CA ASN A 101 -4.59 -10.59 -12.43
C ASN A 101 -5.66 -9.88 -11.59
N LEU A 102 -5.47 -9.76 -10.27
CA LEU A 102 -6.42 -9.02 -9.43
C LEU A 102 -6.48 -7.52 -9.77
N ILE A 103 -5.36 -6.93 -10.21
CA ILE A 103 -5.33 -5.52 -10.60
C ILE A 103 -5.99 -5.29 -11.97
N PHE A 104 -5.59 -6.06 -12.98
CA PHE A 104 -6.00 -5.80 -14.37
C PHE A 104 -7.30 -6.50 -14.77
N ASN A 105 -7.66 -7.59 -14.10
CA ASN A 105 -8.83 -8.42 -14.44
C ASN A 105 -9.94 -8.39 -13.38
N ALA A 106 -9.83 -7.55 -12.34
CA ALA A 106 -10.97 -7.31 -11.45
C ALA A 106 -12.11 -6.68 -12.25
N LYS A 107 -13.12 -7.49 -12.58
CA LYS A 107 -14.36 -7.02 -13.17
C LYS A 107 -14.98 -5.99 -12.23
N ALA A 108 -15.25 -4.80 -12.79
CA ALA A 108 -15.80 -3.63 -12.11
C ALA A 108 -17.17 -3.89 -11.47
#